data_AF-A0A543KEV4-F1
#
_entry.id   AF-A0A543KEV4-F1
#
_cell.length_a   1.000
_cell.length_b   1.000
_cell.length_c   1.000
_cell.angle_alpha   90.00
_cell.angle_beta   90.00
_cell.angle_gamma   90.00
#
_symmetry.space_group_name_H-M   'P 1'
#
loop_
_entity.id
_entity.type
_entity.pdbx_description
1 polymer ?
#
loop_
_entity_poly.entity_id
_entity_poly.type
_entity_poly.pdbx_seq_one_letter_code
_entity_poly.pdbx_strand_id
1 'polypeptide(L)' 'MDSVTRLPTASETYFTVRKSRHGFDIVMATPAGSKTLRTVIGRAGDPITAETEARRIAEIQKRPFKRGRAS' A
#
# COMPACT_ATOMS: atom_id res chain seq x y z
N MET A 1 21.29 30.53 12.40
CA MET A 1 20.19 30.00 11.56
C MET A 1 20.28 28.49 11.67
N ASP A 2 19.47 27.90 12.54
CA ASP A 2 19.49 26.45 12.74
C ASP A 2 18.95 25.75 11.49
N SER A 3 19.83 25.07 10.78
CA SER A 3 19.48 24.15 9.71
C SER A 3 18.86 22.90 10.34
N VAL A 4 17.60 23.01 10.75
CA VAL A 4 16.79 21.87 11.19
C VAL A 4 16.72 20.90 10.03
N THR A 5 17.52 19.84 10.09
CA THR A 5 17.41 18.71 9.16
C THR A 5 16.12 18.00 9.52
N ARG A 6 15.02 18.38 8.85
CA ARG A 6 13.76 17.67 8.96
C ARG A 6 14.02 16.27 8.41
N LEU A 7 14.11 15.28 9.31
CA LEU A 7 14.05 13.88 8.91
C LEU A 7 12.86 13.74 7.97
N PRO A 8 13.01 13.09 6.80
CA PRO A 8 11.88 12.85 5.92
C PRO A 8 10.79 12.21 6.78
N THR A 9 9.61 12.83 6.82
CA THR A 9 8.43 12.26 7.46
C THR A 9 8.39 10.79 7.10
N ALA A 10 8.45 9.92 8.11
CA ALA A 10 8.59 8.48 7.90
C ALA A 10 7.64 8.05 6.78
N SER A 11 8.18 7.57 5.67
CA SER A 11 7.38 7.40 4.46
C SER A 11 6.24 6.44 4.76
N GLU A 12 5.02 6.98 4.78
CA GLU A 12 3.86 6.24 5.27
C GLU A 12 3.55 5.13 4.28
N THR A 13 3.85 3.91 4.71
CA THR A 13 3.53 2.71 3.94
C THR A 13 2.03 2.50 4.00
N TYR A 14 1.42 2.26 2.84
CA TYR A 14 -0.02 2.03 2.71
C TYR A 14 -0.29 0.70 2.01
N PHE A 15 -1.45 0.12 2.27
CA PHE A 15 -1.94 -1.04 1.54
C PHE A 15 -2.84 -0.63 0.39
N THR A 16 -2.76 -1.34 -0.72
CA THR A 16 -3.59 -1.11 -1.91
C THR A 16 -3.88 -2.42 -2.62
N VAL A 17 -4.85 -2.39 -3.53
CA VAL A 17 -5.20 -3.53 -4.38
C VAL A 17 -4.95 -3.17 -5.84
N ARG A 18 -4.37 -4.10 -6.59
CA ARG A 18 -4.09 -3.95 -8.02
C ARG A 18 -4.61 -5.17 -8.79
N LYS A 19 -5.22 -4.95 -9.96
CA LYS A 19 -5.53 -6.05 -10.88
C LYS A 19 -4.24 -6.71 -11.37
N SER A 20 -4.19 -8.04 -11.33
CA SER A 20 -3.11 -8.86 -11.89
C SER A 20 -3.66 -9.87 -12.89
N ARG A 21 -2.78 -10.58 -13.61
CA ARG A 21 -3.16 -11.58 -14.63
C ARG A 21 -4.06 -12.68 -14.07
N HIS A 22 -3.91 -13.02 -12.79
CA HIS A 22 -4.58 -14.16 -12.15
C HIS A 22 -5.58 -13.75 -11.05
N GLY A 23 -5.98 -12.47 -10.98
CA GLY A 23 -6.88 -11.99 -9.95
C GLY A 23 -6.55 -10.57 -9.52
N PHE A 24 -6.48 -10.36 -8.21
CA PHE A 24 -6.20 -9.07 -7.59
C PHE A 24 -5.10 -9.24 -6.53
N ASP A 25 -4.00 -8.54 -6.73
CA ASP A 25 -2.86 -8.53 -5.81
C ASP A 25 -3.11 -7.51 -4.70
N ILE A 26 -2.86 -7.93 -3.46
CA ILE A 26 -2.79 -7.06 -2.28
C ILE A 26 -1.35 -6.59 -2.18
N VAL A 27 -1.15 -5.27 -2.22
CA VAL A 27 0.16 -4.65 -2.35
C VAL A 27 0.41 -3.72 -1.18
N MET A 28 1.54 -3.92 -0.50
CA MET A 28 2.11 -2.95 0.41
C MET A 28 2.98 -1.99 -0.39
N ALA A 29 2.72 -0.69 -0.28
CA ALA A 29 3.38 0.35 -1.05
C ALA A 29 4.05 1.37 -0.11
N THR A 30 5.36 1.55 -0.28
CA THR A 30 6.17 2.50 0.49
C THR A 30 6.74 3.55 -0.47
N PRO A 31 6.33 4.83 -0.35
CA PRO A 31 6.99 5.91 -1.07
C PRO A 31 8.48 5.97 -0.69
N ALA A 32 9.38 6.03 -1.66
CA ALA A 32 10.83 6.09 -1.45
C ALA A 32 11.46 7.04 -2.47
N GLY A 33 11.45 8.34 -2.16
CA GLY A 33 11.93 9.39 -3.06
C GLY A 33 11.15 9.42 -4.37
N SER A 34 11.84 9.22 -5.49
CA SER A 34 11.24 9.26 -6.84
C SER A 34 10.48 7.99 -7.24
N LYS A 35 10.53 6.93 -6.43
CA LYS A 35 9.89 5.65 -6.72
C LYS A 35 9.04 5.18 -5.55
N THR A 36 8.01 4.38 -5.84
CA THR A 36 7.25 3.66 -4.81
C THR A 36 7.69 2.21 -4.84
N LEU A 37 8.25 1.74 -3.73
CA LEU A 37 8.54 0.33 -3.51
C LEU A 37 7.22 -0.40 -3.28
N ARG A 38 7.03 -1.53 -3.96
CA ARG A 38 5.78 -2.28 -3.94
C ARG A 38 6.08 -3.75 -3.67
N THR A 39 5.40 -4.32 -2.69
CA THR A 39 5.53 -5.72 -2.31
C THR A 39 4.16 -6.37 -2.33
N VAL A 40 4.00 -7.46 -3.08
CA VAL A 40 2.77 -8.26 -3.05
C VAL A 40 2.79 -9.11 -1.78
N ILE A 41 1.75 -8.97 -0.96
CA ILE A 41 1.63 -9.69 0.33
C ILE A 41 0.51 -10.75 0.30
N GLY A 42 -0.32 -10.73 -0.74
CA GLY A 42 -1.44 -11.66 -0.89
C GLY A 42 -2.13 -11.49 -2.23
N ARG A 43 -3.05 -12.41 -2.53
CA ARG A 43 -3.90 -12.39 -3.73
C ARG A 43 -5.31 -12.87 -3.42
N ALA A 44 -6.29 -12.35 -4.14
CA ALA A 44 -7.65 -12.88 -4.17
C ALA A 44 -8.17 -12.99 -5.61
N GLY A 45 -9.18 -13.84 -5.80
CA GLY A 45 -9.81 -14.04 -7.11
C GLY A 45 -10.67 -12.84 -7.56
N ASP A 46 -11.26 -12.12 -6.61
CA ASP A 46 -12.16 -11.00 -6.84
C ASP A 46 -11.69 -9.73 -6.10
N PRO A 47 -12.11 -8.54 -6.54
CA PRO A 47 -11.62 -7.28 -5.98
C PRO A 47 -12.16 -7.03 -4.57
N ILE A 48 -13.35 -7.51 -4.24
CA ILE A 48 -14.01 -7.21 -2.96
C ILE A 48 -13.29 -7.95 -1.83
N THR A 49 -12.98 -9.22 -2.04
CA THR A 49 -12.18 -10.03 -1.11
C THR A 49 -10.79 -9.44 -0.93
N ALA A 50 -10.11 -9.06 -2.03
CA ALA A 50 -8.79 -8.42 -1.95
C ALA A 50 -8.83 -7.12 -1.14
N GLU A 51 -9.83 -6.28 -1.35
CA GLU A 51 -9.97 -5.02 -0.61
C GLU A 51 -10.31 -5.23 0.86
N THR A 52 -11.19 -6.18 1.17
CA THR A 52 -11.55 -6.54 2.55
C THR A 52 -10.32 -6.99 3.31
N GLU A 53 -9.54 -7.88 2.70
CA GLU A 53 -8.31 -8.39 3.31
C GLU A 53 -7.24 -7.30 3.44
N ALA A 54 -7.08 -6.45 2.42
CA ALA A 54 -6.15 -5.32 2.48
C ALA A 54 -6.51 -4.33 3.59
N ARG A 55 -7.80 -4.03 3.81
CA ARG A 55 -8.27 -3.18 4.91
C ARG A 55 -8.02 -3.82 6.27
N ARG A 56 -8.29 -5.12 6.40
CA ARG A 56 -8.02 -5.88 7.64
C ARG A 56 -6.54 -5.84 8.01
N ILE A 57 -5.66 -6.09 7.04
CA ILE A 57 -4.20 -6.01 7.24
C ILE A 57 -3.78 -4.59 7.62
N ALA A 58 -4.33 -3.59 6.92
CA ALA A 58 -4.06 -2.18 7.20
C ALA A 58 -4.43 -1.80 8.65
N GLU A 59 -5.59 -2.25 9.13
CA GLU A 59 -6.05 -2.02 10.50
C GLU A 59 -5.16 -2.69 11.55
N ILE A 60 -4.75 -3.95 11.32
CA ILE A 60 -3.84 -4.68 12.21
C ILE A 60 -2.50 -3.96 12.32
N GLN A 61 -1.96 -3.51 11.20
CA GLN A 61 -0.67 -2.81 11.17
C GLN A 61 -0.77 -1.32 11.50
N LYS A 62 -1.97 -0.80 11.77
CA LYS A 62 -2.23 0.63 12.00
C LYS A 62 -1.67 1.51 10.89
N ARG A 63 -1.89 1.08 9.64
CA ARG A 63 -1.47 1.76 8.41
C ARG A 63 -2.70 2.10 7.56
N PRO A 64 -2.61 3.10 6.67
CA PRO A 64 -3.72 3.44 5.78
C PRO A 64 -3.91 2.42 4.65
N PHE A 65 -5.17 2.29 4.21
CA PHE A 65 -5.55 1.60 2.98
C PHE A 65 -5.89 2.63 1.89
N LYS A 66 -5.37 2.45 0.68
CA LYS A 66 -5.68 3.27 -0.50
C LYS A 66 -6.23 2.38 -1.60
N ARG A 67 -7.45 2.64 -2.07
CA ARG A 67 -7.99 1.94 -3.24
C ARG A 67 -7.17 2.33 -4.47
N GLY A 68 -6.61 1.35 -5.16
CA GLY A 68 -5.92 1.59 -6.43
C GLY A 68 -6.93 2.09 -7.46
N ARG A 69 -6.52 3.01 -8.34
CA ARG A 69 -7.33 3.37 -9.51
C ARG A 69 -7.38 2.12 -10.40
N ALA A 70 -8.54 1.44 -10.44
CA ALA A 70 -8.80 0.43 -11.44
C ALA A 70 -8.89 1.18 -12.78
N SER A 71 -7.78 1.21 -13.53
CA SER A 71 -7.76 1.58 -14.94
C SER A 71 -8.27 0.43 -15.78
#